data_AF-U7DDK4-F1
#
_entry.id   AF-U7DDK4-F1
#
_cell.length_a   1.000
_cell.length_b   1.000
_cell.length_c   1.000
_cell.angle_alpha   90.00
_cell.angle_beta   90.00
_cell.angle_gamma   90.00
#
_symmetry.space_group_name_H-M   'P 1'
#
loop_
_entity.id
_entity.type
_entity.pdbx_description
1 polymer ?
#
loop_
_entity_poly.entity_id
_entity_poly.type
_entity_poly.pdbx_seq_one_letter_code
_entity_poly.pdbx_strand_id
1 'polypeptide(L)'
;MRYSRIVVGVLFCVYTTVHALNIIDNGDGTYSVRKSELLAEKHEQMADPLYDEVKETVRTIPNEEVERIEPGRTDNPANVRRVEEIVTPEIWEYVFPRRADEYTYTGFLQAVGKFPAFCGDYDDGRDAEEVCRRVIATSFAHFAQETGMGCDYTAREEDLPRWRQGLYYVREMDHEEGDGGYNSECSEDNWQTEKWPCGVDESGNYLGYFGRGAKQLSYHYNYGPFSEVMFDGDATVLLDNPGLVADTWLNLASAIFFYVTPQPPKPSMLHVADGTWQPNEVDKEQGIKPGFGATINVINGGVECGHGERAQAVNRIRYYREFAPLFDVPIAEDEELGCESQKDFIVGGAGAMLIQWEDDWEYREERDMGNFRCQLVGYQTPESALVEGDYLRCVMRHYGDILTIIDDDEVPITIIDDRVEDAYGKRGIAFLENPVSVDQGGASIMVVTEAPAEIRLAIYDATGNLLDEQDDPRSYAEAGLFRWDLRDHRGRLVPSGSYAVIAEISFEDGRVERYKRVLGVRR
;
A
#
# COMPACT_ATOMS: atom_id res chain seq x y z
N MET A 1 -26.52 43.71 -19.07
CA MET A 1 -27.57 42.91 -18.40
C MET A 1 -26.89 41.64 -17.90
N ARG A 2 -26.60 41.59 -16.60
CA ARG A 2 -25.99 40.44 -15.92
C ARG A 2 -27.11 39.51 -15.47
N TYR A 3 -27.06 38.24 -15.84
CA TYR A 3 -27.91 37.20 -15.26
C TYR A 3 -27.13 36.52 -14.14
N SER A 4 -27.48 36.83 -12.89
CA SER A 4 -27.10 36.04 -11.71
C SER A 4 -27.83 34.71 -11.75
N ARG A 5 -27.10 33.60 -11.79
CA ARG A 5 -27.62 32.30 -11.38
C ARG A 5 -27.34 32.14 -9.89
N ILE A 6 -28.38 32.33 -9.08
CA ILE A 6 -28.40 31.89 -7.69
C ILE A 6 -28.59 30.37 -7.74
N VAL A 7 -27.53 29.62 -7.45
CA VAL A 7 -27.64 28.18 -7.17
C VAL A 7 -28.00 28.09 -5.69
N VAL A 8 -29.27 27.81 -5.42
CA VAL A 8 -29.72 27.39 -4.08
C VAL A 8 -29.22 25.96 -3.91
N GLY A 9 -28.15 25.80 -3.12
CA GLY A 9 -27.70 24.50 -2.65
C GLY A 9 -28.78 23.90 -1.76
N VAL A 10 -29.61 23.04 -2.33
CA VAL A 10 -30.42 22.11 -1.54
C VAL A 10 -29.44 21.05 -1.07
N LEU A 11 -29.11 21.11 0.22
CA LEU A 11 -28.42 20.03 0.93
C LEU A 11 -29.34 18.82 0.89
N PHE A 12 -29.22 17.98 -0.14
CA PHE A 12 -29.74 16.63 -0.08
C PHE A 12 -28.88 15.90 0.93
N CYS A 13 -29.38 15.80 2.16
CA CYS A 13 -28.95 14.78 3.10
C CYS A 13 -29.42 13.46 2.48
N VAL A 14 -28.58 12.86 1.64
CA VAL A 14 -28.74 11.48 1.22
C VAL A 14 -28.49 10.67 2.48
N TYR A 15 -29.57 10.31 3.18
CA TYR A 15 -29.52 9.15 4.06
C TYR A 15 -29.26 7.97 3.12
N THR A 16 -27.99 7.62 2.93
CA THR A 16 -27.64 6.30 2.42
C THR A 16 -28.19 5.34 3.46
N THR A 17 -29.18 4.54 3.04
CA THR A 17 -29.64 3.41 3.83
C THR A 17 -28.49 2.42 3.87
N VAL A 18 -27.67 2.49 4.93
CA VAL A 18 -26.60 1.51 5.19
C VAL A 18 -27.25 0.13 5.11
N HIS A 19 -26.88 -0.69 4.11
CA HIS A 19 -27.42 -2.04 4.02
C HIS A 19 -27.00 -2.80 5.28
N ALA A 20 -27.98 -3.30 6.06
CA ALA A 20 -27.70 -4.14 7.20
C ALA A 20 -26.95 -5.39 6.72
N LEU A 21 -25.74 -5.64 7.24
CA LEU A 21 -25.00 -6.86 6.94
C LEU A 21 -25.85 -8.05 7.35
N ASN A 22 -26.01 -9.02 6.44
CA ASN A 22 -26.67 -10.28 6.77
C ASN A 22 -25.74 -11.16 7.60
N ILE A 23 -25.80 -10.99 8.93
CA ILE A 23 -25.02 -11.74 9.91
C ILE A 23 -25.82 -12.97 10.38
N ILE A 24 -25.16 -14.12 10.40
CA ILE A 24 -25.67 -15.39 10.89
C ILE A 24 -25.17 -15.57 12.32
N ASP A 25 -26.06 -15.66 13.29
CA ASP A 25 -25.74 -16.10 14.65
C ASP A 25 -25.64 -17.63 14.68
N ASN A 26 -24.47 -18.15 15.08
CA ASN A 26 -24.22 -19.59 15.14
C ASN A 26 -24.76 -20.24 16.42
N GLY A 27 -25.28 -19.46 17.38
CA GLY A 27 -25.90 -19.95 18.61
C GLY A 27 -24.94 -20.39 19.71
N ASP A 28 -23.63 -20.18 19.51
CA ASP A 28 -22.54 -20.51 20.43
C ASP A 28 -21.71 -19.28 20.84
N GLY A 29 -22.17 -18.08 20.49
CA GLY A 29 -21.45 -16.82 20.70
C GLY A 29 -20.51 -16.45 19.55
N THR A 30 -20.52 -17.21 18.46
CA THR A 30 -19.84 -16.85 17.20
C THR A 30 -20.84 -16.46 16.12
N TYR A 31 -20.33 -15.76 15.12
CA TYR A 31 -21.09 -15.17 14.03
C TYR A 31 -20.48 -15.52 12.69
N SER A 32 -21.29 -15.50 11.65
CA SER A 32 -20.82 -15.68 10.29
C SER A 32 -21.39 -14.62 9.36
N VAL A 33 -20.59 -14.14 8.41
CA VAL A 33 -21.01 -13.16 7.40
C VAL A 33 -20.50 -13.57 6.04
N ARG A 34 -21.29 -13.34 5.00
CA ARG A 34 -20.84 -13.60 3.63
C ARG A 34 -19.81 -12.57 3.18
N LYS A 35 -18.82 -13.02 2.40
CA LYS A 35 -17.79 -12.17 1.82
C LYS A 35 -18.40 -11.07 0.95
N SER A 36 -19.41 -11.39 0.12
CA SER A 36 -20.12 -10.38 -0.70
C SER A 36 -20.73 -9.25 0.11
N GLU A 37 -21.27 -9.54 1.29
CA GLU A 37 -21.91 -8.53 2.16
C GLU A 37 -20.86 -7.52 2.65
N LEU A 38 -19.71 -8.02 3.13
CA LEU A 38 -18.58 -7.19 3.54
C LEU A 38 -18.00 -6.40 2.36
N LEU A 39 -17.86 -7.02 1.18
CA LEU A 39 -17.35 -6.35 -0.01
C LEU A 39 -18.33 -5.31 -0.59
N ALA A 40 -19.64 -5.52 -0.45
CA ALA A 40 -20.66 -4.55 -0.83
C ALA A 40 -20.59 -3.31 0.07
N GLU A 41 -20.40 -3.50 1.39
CA GLU A 41 -20.19 -2.40 2.33
C GLU A 41 -18.90 -1.62 2.02
N LYS A 42 -17.79 -2.31 1.75
CA LYS A 42 -16.55 -1.69 1.26
C LYS A 42 -16.82 -0.84 0.03
N HIS A 43 -17.54 -1.39 -0.95
CA HIS A 43 -17.85 -0.70 -2.20
C HIS A 43 -18.72 0.55 -1.97
N GLU A 44 -19.69 0.50 -1.06
CA GLU A 44 -20.51 1.67 -0.71
C GLU A 44 -19.67 2.79 -0.07
N GLN A 45 -18.77 2.46 0.84
CA GLN A 45 -17.88 3.45 1.47
C GLN A 45 -16.89 4.08 0.49
N MET A 46 -16.47 3.32 -0.52
CA MET A 46 -15.54 3.77 -1.56
C MET A 46 -16.25 4.29 -2.83
N ALA A 47 -17.52 4.70 -2.73
CA ALA A 47 -18.31 5.13 -3.89
C ALA A 47 -17.86 6.47 -4.52
N ASP A 48 -17.00 7.24 -3.84
CA ASP A 48 -16.41 8.45 -4.42
C ASP A 48 -15.46 8.07 -5.57
N PRO A 49 -15.68 8.57 -6.80
CA PRO A 49 -14.81 8.28 -7.95
C PRO A 49 -13.33 8.59 -7.73
N LEU A 50 -13.01 9.48 -6.79
CA LEU A 50 -11.63 9.81 -6.45
C LEU A 50 -10.83 8.59 -5.94
N TYR A 51 -11.48 7.59 -5.35
CA TYR A 51 -10.79 6.35 -4.97
C TYR A 51 -10.28 5.56 -6.17
N ASP A 52 -11.04 5.54 -7.26
CA ASP A 52 -10.63 4.84 -8.49
C ASP A 52 -9.48 5.60 -9.17
N GLU A 53 -9.56 6.94 -9.19
CA GLU A 53 -8.48 7.80 -9.68
C GLU A 53 -7.18 7.56 -8.89
N VAL A 54 -7.24 7.57 -7.55
CA VAL A 54 -6.06 7.33 -6.72
C VAL A 54 -5.52 5.91 -6.85
N LYS A 55 -6.39 4.89 -6.95
CA LYS A 55 -5.94 3.51 -7.17
C LYS A 55 -5.20 3.36 -8.49
N GLU A 56 -5.66 4.04 -9.56
CA GLU A 56 -4.94 4.03 -10.83
C GLU A 56 -3.60 4.77 -10.71
N THR A 57 -3.53 5.88 -9.97
CA THR A 57 -2.27 6.62 -9.83
C THR A 57 -1.20 5.91 -9.03
N VAL A 58 -1.58 5.09 -8.03
CA VAL A 58 -0.63 4.28 -7.24
C VAL A 58 -0.37 2.89 -7.81
N ARG A 59 -1.00 2.53 -8.93
CA ARG A 59 -0.79 1.24 -9.58
C ARG A 59 0.68 1.07 -9.94
N THR A 60 1.16 -0.17 -9.83
CA THR A 60 2.51 -0.54 -10.29
C THR A 60 2.47 -1.63 -11.36
N ILE A 61 3.60 -1.84 -12.04
CA ILE A 61 3.83 -3.02 -12.89
C ILE A 61 4.76 -4.04 -12.20
N PRO A 62 4.75 -5.31 -12.61
CA PRO A 62 5.62 -6.35 -12.03
C PRO A 62 7.10 -6.05 -12.19
N ASN A 63 7.93 -6.42 -11.21
CA ASN A 63 9.38 -6.15 -11.25
C ASN A 63 10.08 -6.82 -12.44
N GLU A 64 9.62 -8.00 -12.88
CA GLU A 64 10.14 -8.67 -14.08
C GLU A 64 9.93 -7.86 -15.37
N GLU A 65 8.90 -7.02 -15.42
CA GLU A 65 8.68 -6.09 -16.53
C GLU A 65 9.56 -4.85 -16.38
N VAL A 66 9.70 -4.34 -15.16
CA VAL A 66 10.59 -3.20 -14.84
C VAL A 66 12.04 -3.52 -15.21
N GLU A 67 12.55 -4.68 -14.80
CA GLU A 67 13.94 -5.10 -15.04
C GLU A 67 14.28 -5.27 -16.53
N ARG A 68 13.26 -5.37 -17.40
CA ARG A 68 13.46 -5.43 -18.87
C ARG A 68 13.56 -4.05 -19.52
N ILE A 69 13.29 -2.97 -18.79
CA ILE A 69 13.40 -1.60 -19.29
C ILE A 69 14.87 -1.25 -19.48
N GLU A 70 15.19 -0.79 -20.70
CA GLU A 70 16.51 -0.25 -21.05
C GLU A 70 16.33 0.96 -21.97
N PRO A 71 17.28 1.91 -21.98
CA PRO A 71 17.24 3.07 -22.86
C PRO A 71 17.04 2.69 -24.34
N GLY A 72 16.09 3.36 -25.00
CA GLY A 72 15.79 3.29 -26.43
C GLY A 72 15.02 2.05 -26.87
N ARG A 73 14.54 1.20 -25.97
CA ARG A 73 13.75 0.02 -26.35
C ARG A 73 12.36 0.43 -26.83
N THR A 74 11.95 -0.09 -27.98
CA THR A 74 10.61 0.12 -28.52
C THR A 74 9.50 -0.42 -27.62
N ASP A 75 9.81 -1.47 -26.87
CA ASP A 75 8.86 -2.19 -26.01
C ASP A 75 8.78 -1.58 -24.60
N ASN A 76 9.51 -0.48 -24.32
CA ASN A 76 9.37 0.24 -23.05
C ASN A 76 7.92 0.69 -22.84
N PRO A 77 7.44 0.77 -21.58
CA PRO A 77 6.13 1.34 -21.26
C PRO A 77 5.94 2.74 -21.86
N ALA A 78 4.69 3.13 -22.12
CA ALA A 78 4.39 4.40 -22.79
C ALA A 78 4.90 5.62 -22.02
N ASN A 79 4.77 5.62 -20.70
CA ASN A 79 5.28 6.67 -19.83
C ASN A 79 6.82 6.74 -19.84
N VAL A 80 7.50 5.59 -19.90
CA VAL A 80 8.97 5.54 -20.05
C VAL A 80 9.40 6.14 -21.38
N ARG A 81 8.79 5.73 -22.49
CA ARG A 81 9.13 6.29 -23.82
C ARG A 81 8.93 7.81 -23.87
N ARG A 82 7.85 8.31 -23.24
CA ARG A 82 7.61 9.76 -23.11
C ARG A 82 8.72 10.46 -22.30
N VAL A 83 9.17 9.86 -21.21
CA VAL A 83 10.30 10.39 -20.43
C VAL A 83 11.58 10.39 -21.27
N GLU A 84 11.83 9.36 -22.08
CA GLU A 84 13.01 9.30 -22.95
C GLU A 84 13.03 10.41 -24.01
N GLU A 85 11.87 10.89 -24.47
CA GLU A 85 11.75 12.02 -25.39
C GLU A 85 12.08 13.37 -24.72
N ILE A 86 11.89 13.50 -23.41
CA ILE A 86 12.10 14.75 -22.64
C ILE A 86 13.49 14.76 -21.98
N VAL A 87 13.89 13.64 -21.36
CA VAL A 87 15.15 13.46 -20.64
C VAL A 87 15.94 12.39 -21.37
N THR A 88 16.73 12.79 -22.36
CA THR A 88 17.67 11.88 -23.03
C THR A 88 18.85 11.54 -22.09
N PRO A 89 19.65 10.51 -22.39
CA PRO A 89 20.89 10.24 -21.65
C PRO A 89 21.80 11.48 -21.54
N GLU A 90 21.90 12.28 -22.60
CA GLU A 90 22.69 13.52 -22.60
C GLU A 90 22.11 14.58 -21.66
N ILE A 91 20.78 14.71 -21.60
CA ILE A 91 20.12 15.61 -20.65
C ILE A 91 20.29 15.11 -19.22
N TRP A 92 20.24 13.80 -18.98
CA TRP A 92 20.50 13.21 -17.67
C TRP A 92 21.92 13.52 -17.18
N GLU A 93 22.94 13.29 -18.01
CA GLU A 93 24.33 13.63 -17.69
C GLU A 93 24.54 15.14 -17.54
N TYR A 94 23.82 15.94 -18.34
CA TYR A 94 23.86 17.39 -18.21
C TYR A 94 23.26 17.84 -16.88
N VAL A 95 22.09 17.35 -16.49
CA VAL A 95 21.41 17.77 -15.26
C VAL A 95 22.13 17.26 -14.01
N PHE A 96 22.62 16.03 -14.04
CA PHE A 96 23.21 15.36 -12.87
C PHE A 96 24.66 14.88 -13.13
N PRO A 97 25.61 15.78 -13.44
CA PRO A 97 26.98 15.40 -13.83
C PRO A 97 27.84 14.91 -12.67
N ARG A 98 27.40 15.11 -11.42
CA ARG A 98 28.11 14.74 -10.19
C ARG A 98 27.32 13.79 -9.30
N ARG A 99 26.21 13.22 -9.80
CA ARG A 99 25.43 12.24 -9.04
C ARG A 99 26.29 11.05 -8.63
N ALA A 100 25.85 10.36 -7.59
CA ALA A 100 26.44 9.08 -7.21
C ALA A 100 26.21 8.02 -8.30
N ASP A 101 27.12 7.05 -8.40
CA ASP A 101 27.14 6.04 -9.46
C ASP A 101 25.89 5.12 -9.41
N GLU A 102 25.29 4.97 -8.23
CA GLU A 102 24.05 4.21 -7.99
C GLU A 102 22.83 4.83 -8.71
N TYR A 103 22.85 6.15 -8.95
CA TYR A 103 21.79 6.84 -9.70
C TYR A 103 22.05 6.71 -11.20
N THR A 104 21.62 5.60 -11.78
CA THR A 104 21.77 5.36 -13.22
C THR A 104 20.58 5.88 -14.02
N TYR A 105 20.81 6.25 -15.29
CA TYR A 105 19.71 6.62 -16.20
C TYR A 105 18.76 5.44 -16.44
N THR A 106 19.28 4.20 -16.59
CA THR A 106 18.43 3.01 -16.65
C THR A 106 17.60 2.84 -15.38
N GLY A 107 18.18 3.05 -14.18
CA GLY A 107 17.45 3.02 -12.91
C GLY A 107 16.36 4.09 -12.83
N PHE A 108 16.58 5.28 -13.39
CA PHE A 108 15.55 6.30 -13.53
C PHE A 108 14.39 5.82 -14.42
N LEU A 109 14.68 5.25 -15.60
CA LEU A 109 13.64 4.71 -16.48
C LEU A 109 12.89 3.53 -15.85
N GLN A 110 13.58 2.67 -15.10
CA GLN A 110 12.99 1.58 -14.33
C GLN A 110 12.03 2.10 -13.26
N ALA A 111 12.46 3.10 -12.48
CA ALA A 111 11.62 3.76 -11.50
C ALA A 111 10.38 4.40 -12.13
N VAL A 112 10.52 5.07 -13.29
CA VAL A 112 9.39 5.61 -14.06
C VAL A 112 8.46 4.47 -14.50
N GLY A 113 9.01 3.39 -15.05
CA GLY A 113 8.21 2.26 -15.53
C GLY A 113 7.42 1.57 -14.42
N LYS A 114 8.00 1.46 -13.22
CA LYS A 114 7.31 0.88 -12.05
C LYS A 114 5.99 1.58 -11.74
N PHE A 115 5.88 2.89 -12.00
CA PHE A 115 4.70 3.72 -11.72
C PHE A 115 4.12 4.34 -13.01
N PRO A 116 3.20 3.64 -13.72
CA PRO A 116 2.66 4.09 -15.00
C PRO A 116 2.04 5.50 -14.99
N ALA A 117 1.51 5.96 -13.86
CA ALA A 117 0.93 7.29 -13.71
C ALA A 117 1.98 8.42 -13.72
N PHE A 118 3.23 8.13 -13.34
CA PHE A 118 4.31 9.09 -13.48
C PHE A 118 4.63 9.28 -14.96
N CYS A 119 4.32 10.47 -15.49
CA CYS A 119 4.31 10.74 -16.93
C CYS A 119 3.32 9.85 -17.71
N GLY A 120 2.17 9.51 -17.11
CA GLY A 120 1.15 8.65 -17.71
C GLY A 120 0.38 9.27 -18.88
N ASP A 121 -0.52 8.46 -19.45
CA ASP A 121 -1.53 8.91 -20.41
C ASP A 121 -2.79 9.41 -19.67
N TYR A 122 -3.55 10.28 -20.31
CA TYR A 122 -4.82 10.82 -19.78
C TYR A 122 -5.94 10.65 -20.80
N ASP A 123 -7.12 10.23 -20.33
CA ASP A 123 -8.33 10.07 -21.15
C ASP A 123 -9.34 11.22 -20.98
N ASP A 124 -9.03 12.18 -20.10
CA ASP A 124 -9.84 13.34 -19.76
C ASP A 124 -9.51 14.62 -20.56
N GLY A 125 -8.56 14.51 -21.51
CA GLY A 125 -8.18 15.60 -22.41
C GLY A 125 -7.00 16.46 -21.94
N ARG A 126 -6.36 16.13 -20.81
CA ARG A 126 -5.07 16.74 -20.43
C ARG A 126 -3.96 16.40 -21.42
N ASP A 127 -3.03 17.32 -21.59
CA ASP A 127 -1.83 17.12 -22.42
C ASP A 127 -0.79 16.32 -21.64
N ALA A 128 -0.65 15.03 -21.97
CA ALA A 128 0.29 14.13 -21.30
C ALA A 128 1.75 14.57 -21.41
N GLU A 129 2.12 15.24 -22.50
CA GLU A 129 3.49 15.71 -22.72
C GLU A 129 3.78 16.96 -21.86
N GLU A 130 2.84 17.91 -21.81
CA GLU A 130 2.94 19.08 -20.94
C GLU A 130 3.00 18.68 -19.46
N VAL A 131 2.11 17.78 -19.03
CA VAL A 131 2.08 17.32 -17.65
C VAL A 131 3.36 16.55 -17.31
N CYS A 132 3.85 15.68 -18.19
CA CYS A 132 5.10 14.95 -17.95
C CYS A 132 6.30 15.89 -17.78
N ARG A 133 6.43 16.93 -18.61
CA ARG A 133 7.48 17.97 -18.43
C ARG A 133 7.40 18.62 -17.05
N ARG A 134 6.19 18.97 -16.59
CA ARG A 134 5.97 19.57 -15.27
C ARG A 134 6.29 18.62 -14.13
N VAL A 135 5.89 17.35 -14.26
CA VAL A 135 6.22 16.27 -13.31
C VAL A 135 7.73 16.07 -13.18
N ILE A 136 8.46 16.03 -14.31
CA ILE A 136 9.93 15.93 -14.34
C ILE A 136 10.57 17.16 -13.70
N ALA A 137 10.19 18.36 -14.11
CA ALA A 137 10.76 19.61 -13.59
C ALA A 137 10.56 19.75 -12.07
N THR A 138 9.36 19.40 -11.59
CA THR A 138 9.03 19.38 -10.16
C THR A 138 9.88 18.35 -9.43
N SER A 139 9.91 17.11 -9.92
CA SER A 139 10.67 16.02 -9.31
C SER A 139 12.15 16.34 -9.19
N PHE A 140 12.78 16.84 -10.26
CA PHE A 140 14.21 17.15 -10.27
C PHE A 140 14.55 18.33 -9.34
N ALA A 141 13.66 19.31 -9.22
CA ALA A 141 13.83 20.40 -8.25
C ALA A 141 13.82 19.87 -6.81
N HIS A 142 12.95 18.91 -6.48
CA HIS A 142 12.96 18.28 -5.17
C HIS A 142 14.18 17.40 -4.96
N PHE A 143 14.57 16.57 -5.94
CA PHE A 143 15.76 15.73 -5.85
C PHE A 143 17.01 16.56 -5.54
N ALA A 144 17.18 17.69 -6.24
CA ALA A 144 18.30 18.59 -6.02
C ALA A 144 18.35 19.19 -4.60
N GLN A 145 17.20 19.38 -3.95
CA GLN A 145 17.15 19.83 -2.56
C GLN A 145 17.38 18.68 -1.56
N GLU A 146 16.82 17.49 -1.81
CA GLU A 146 16.95 16.35 -0.87
C GLU A 146 18.36 15.75 -0.86
N THR A 147 19.01 15.68 -2.03
CA THR A 147 20.22 14.86 -2.23
C THR A 147 21.40 15.64 -2.79
N GLY A 148 21.25 16.96 -2.95
CA GLY A 148 22.26 17.78 -3.60
C GLY A 148 23.49 18.05 -2.73
N MET A 149 24.64 18.32 -3.37
CA MET A 149 25.87 18.73 -2.65
C MET A 149 25.69 20.00 -1.82
N GLY A 150 24.78 20.89 -2.22
CA GLY A 150 24.47 22.13 -1.49
C GLY A 150 25.62 23.14 -1.41
N CYS A 151 26.62 23.05 -2.29
CA CYS A 151 27.85 23.82 -2.21
C CYS A 151 27.80 25.09 -3.06
N ASP A 152 28.07 26.26 -2.44
CA ASP A 152 28.28 27.55 -3.14
C ASP A 152 29.69 27.73 -3.69
N TYR A 153 30.68 27.04 -3.10
CA TYR A 153 32.10 27.23 -3.41
C TYR A 153 32.64 26.03 -4.19
N THR A 154 32.74 26.18 -5.50
CA THR A 154 33.54 25.29 -6.35
C THR A 154 35.00 25.70 -6.22
N ALA A 155 35.65 25.36 -5.10
CA ALA A 155 37.10 25.47 -4.97
C ALA A 155 37.87 24.45 -5.85
N ARG A 156 37.17 23.71 -6.73
CA ARG A 156 37.72 22.73 -7.67
C ARG A 156 37.01 22.83 -9.03
N GLU A 157 37.70 23.48 -9.96
CA GLU A 157 37.65 23.47 -11.45
C GLU A 157 36.34 23.51 -12.25
N GLU A 158 35.15 23.30 -11.69
CA GLU A 158 33.89 23.35 -12.45
C GLU A 158 32.88 24.24 -11.73
N ASP A 159 32.55 25.40 -12.31
CA ASP A 159 31.49 26.31 -11.86
C ASP A 159 30.09 25.66 -12.02
N LEU A 160 29.84 24.55 -11.31
CA LEU A 160 28.61 23.78 -11.41
C LEU A 160 27.50 24.44 -10.57
N PRO A 161 26.42 24.97 -11.18
CA PRO A 161 25.35 25.62 -10.43
C PRO A 161 24.60 24.62 -9.56
N ARG A 162 24.09 25.07 -8.40
CA ARG A 162 23.43 24.23 -7.39
C ARG A 162 22.29 23.36 -7.94
N TRP A 163 21.53 23.85 -8.91
CA TRP A 163 20.42 23.08 -9.51
C TRP A 163 20.89 21.82 -10.26
N ARG A 164 22.18 21.76 -10.64
CA ARG A 164 22.83 20.59 -11.27
C ARG A 164 23.66 19.75 -10.30
N GLN A 165 23.50 19.97 -9.00
CA GLN A 165 24.25 19.23 -7.96
C GLN A 165 23.41 18.14 -7.29
N GLY A 166 22.19 17.87 -7.78
CA GLY A 166 21.28 16.86 -7.23
C GLY A 166 21.78 15.42 -7.41
N LEU A 167 21.16 14.49 -6.67
CA LEU A 167 21.47 13.06 -6.67
C LEU A 167 22.93 12.76 -6.26
N TYR A 168 23.55 13.63 -5.47
CA TYR A 168 24.93 13.46 -5.01
C TYR A 168 25.01 12.48 -3.83
N TYR A 169 24.09 12.62 -2.87
CA TYR A 169 24.01 11.73 -1.71
C TYR A 169 22.94 10.67 -1.93
N VAL A 170 23.33 9.40 -1.88
CA VAL A 170 22.39 8.25 -1.90
C VAL A 170 21.91 7.92 -0.50
N ARG A 171 22.81 8.05 0.48
CA ARG A 171 22.59 7.76 1.90
C ARG A 171 22.64 9.07 2.68
N GLU A 172 21.88 9.12 3.77
CA GLU A 172 21.90 10.23 4.70
C GLU A 172 23.33 10.50 5.17
N MET A 173 23.68 11.78 5.28
CA MET A 173 25.00 12.16 5.74
C MET A 173 25.26 11.62 7.15
N ASP A 174 26.50 11.21 7.41
CA ASP A 174 26.97 10.65 8.69
C ASP A 174 26.37 9.27 9.06
N HIS A 175 25.76 8.55 8.10
CA HIS A 175 25.31 7.17 8.26
C HIS A 175 25.95 6.22 7.23
N GLU A 176 26.30 5.02 7.66
CA GLU A 176 26.85 3.93 6.84
C GLU A 176 26.03 2.64 6.96
N GLU A 177 26.16 1.73 5.98
CA GLU A 177 25.49 0.42 6.06
C GLU A 177 26.04 -0.40 7.23
N GLY A 178 25.12 -0.98 8.00
CA GLY A 178 25.44 -1.67 9.26
C GLY A 178 25.37 -0.76 10.49
N ASP A 179 25.20 0.56 10.33
CA ASP A 179 24.92 1.44 11.46
C ASP A 179 23.52 1.21 12.02
N GLY A 180 23.41 1.25 13.36
CA GLY A 180 22.14 1.45 14.02
C GLY A 180 21.72 2.92 13.89
N GLY A 181 20.51 3.18 13.39
CA GLY A 181 19.99 4.54 13.21
C GLY A 181 18.53 4.49 12.79
N TYR A 182 17.72 5.46 13.26
CA TYR A 182 16.28 5.52 12.97
C TYR A 182 15.51 4.24 13.33
N ASN A 183 15.95 3.54 14.37
CA ASN A 183 15.40 2.27 14.85
C ASN A 183 14.98 2.29 16.32
N SER A 184 14.83 3.49 16.92
CA SER A 184 14.32 3.64 18.30
C SER A 184 12.94 3.02 18.48
N GLU A 185 12.07 3.25 17.49
CA GLU A 185 10.67 2.79 17.48
C GLU A 185 10.56 1.26 17.30
N CYS A 186 11.62 0.58 16.86
CA CYS A 186 11.60 -0.86 16.59
C CYS A 186 11.35 -1.73 17.83
N SER A 187 11.58 -1.18 19.02
CA SER A 187 11.34 -1.88 20.29
C SER A 187 9.94 -1.65 20.86
N GLU A 188 9.13 -0.81 20.22
CA GLU A 188 7.77 -0.53 20.67
C GLU A 188 6.83 -1.71 20.40
N ASP A 189 5.85 -1.88 21.29
CA ASP A 189 4.75 -2.84 21.13
C ASP A 189 3.53 -2.08 20.64
N ASN A 190 3.46 -1.88 19.32
CA ASN A 190 2.42 -1.12 18.66
C ASN A 190 2.07 -1.74 17.29
N TRP A 191 1.04 -1.21 16.63
CA TRP A 191 0.59 -1.78 15.35
C TRP A 191 1.62 -1.62 14.22
N GLN A 192 2.50 -0.60 14.27
CA GLN A 192 3.51 -0.35 13.25
C GLN A 192 4.61 -1.41 13.31
N THR A 193 5.05 -1.80 14.51
CA THR A 193 6.04 -2.87 14.69
C THR A 193 5.42 -4.26 14.49
N GLU A 194 4.11 -4.42 14.71
CA GLU A 194 3.37 -5.63 14.33
C GLU A 194 3.27 -5.80 12.82
N LYS A 195 2.89 -4.73 12.10
CA LYS A 195 2.67 -4.72 10.65
C LYS A 195 3.98 -4.69 9.86
N TRP A 196 4.95 -3.89 10.31
CA TRP A 196 6.26 -3.69 9.67
C TRP A 196 7.38 -3.91 10.69
N PRO A 197 7.61 -5.16 11.10
CA PRO A 197 8.62 -5.49 12.09
C PRO A 197 10.02 -5.14 11.57
N CYS A 198 10.83 -4.51 12.42
CA CYS A 198 12.20 -4.20 12.05
C CYS A 198 13.03 -5.47 11.89
N GLY A 199 13.78 -5.54 10.79
CA GLY A 199 14.80 -6.55 10.57
C GLY A 199 15.94 -6.43 11.59
N VAL A 200 16.64 -7.54 11.78
CA VAL A 200 17.75 -7.66 12.73
C VAL A 200 19.00 -8.23 12.05
N ASP A 201 20.17 -7.83 12.54
CA ASP A 201 21.45 -8.41 12.13
C ASP A 201 21.66 -9.82 12.72
N GLU A 202 22.77 -10.47 12.35
CA GLU A 202 23.13 -11.81 12.85
C GLU A 202 23.29 -11.87 14.39
N SER A 203 23.52 -10.73 15.04
CA SER A 203 23.65 -10.61 16.49
C SER A 203 22.31 -10.29 17.18
N GLY A 204 21.24 -10.13 16.42
CA GLY A 204 19.90 -9.79 16.91
C GLY A 204 19.69 -8.29 17.18
N ASN A 205 20.58 -7.41 16.72
CA ASN A 205 20.38 -5.96 16.83
C ASN A 205 19.53 -5.45 15.66
N TYR A 206 18.65 -4.48 15.91
CA TYR A 206 17.86 -3.87 14.85
C TYR A 206 18.74 -3.18 13.80
N LEU A 207 18.37 -3.36 12.53
CA LEU A 207 18.98 -2.67 11.40
C LEU A 207 18.71 -1.16 11.42
N GLY A 208 19.48 -0.40 10.61
CA GLY A 208 19.33 1.04 10.46
C GLY A 208 18.39 1.45 9.31
N TYR A 209 17.40 2.29 9.62
CA TYR A 209 16.42 2.86 8.69
C TYR A 209 16.66 4.35 8.42
N PHE A 210 17.92 4.77 8.32
CA PHE A 210 18.29 6.14 7.93
C PHE A 210 17.94 6.44 6.47
N GLY A 211 18.03 7.71 6.07
CA GLY A 211 17.65 8.19 4.75
C GLY A 211 18.39 7.47 3.62
N ARG A 212 17.65 6.86 2.68
CA ARG A 212 18.20 6.29 1.44
C ARG A 212 17.44 6.77 0.21
N GLY A 213 18.14 6.82 -0.92
CA GLY A 213 17.59 7.17 -2.21
C GLY A 213 17.22 8.66 -2.35
N ALA A 214 16.66 9.01 -3.51
CA ALA A 214 16.32 10.36 -3.93
C ALA A 214 15.24 11.02 -3.05
N LYS A 215 14.48 10.21 -2.29
CA LYS A 215 13.49 10.69 -1.32
C LYS A 215 14.07 10.89 0.08
N GLN A 216 15.26 10.33 0.34
CA GLN A 216 15.78 10.09 1.69
C GLN A 216 14.71 9.37 2.54
N LEU A 217 14.34 8.16 2.12
CA LEU A 217 13.37 7.32 2.82
C LEU A 217 13.95 6.89 4.17
N SER A 218 13.25 7.19 5.27
CA SER A 218 13.69 6.90 6.64
C SER A 218 12.58 6.26 7.46
N TYR A 219 12.94 5.52 8.52
CA TYR A 219 12.07 4.77 9.44
C TYR A 219 11.41 3.51 8.87
N HIS A 220 11.34 2.45 9.68
CA HIS A 220 10.76 1.16 9.29
C HIS A 220 9.31 1.27 8.77
N TYR A 221 8.49 2.14 9.37
CA TYR A 221 7.10 2.36 8.95
C TYR A 221 6.95 3.11 7.61
N ASN A 222 8.05 3.58 7.00
CA ASN A 222 8.07 4.04 5.61
C ASN A 222 8.72 3.00 4.67
N TYR A 223 9.73 2.26 5.15
CA TYR A 223 10.33 1.15 4.40
C TYR A 223 9.35 0.00 4.17
N GLY A 224 8.52 -0.34 5.17
CA GLY A 224 7.53 -1.40 5.12
C GLY A 224 6.51 -1.21 4.00
N PRO A 225 5.72 -0.11 3.99
CA PRO A 225 4.79 0.17 2.90
C PRO A 225 5.47 0.26 1.54
N PHE A 226 6.67 0.87 1.47
CA PHE A 226 7.42 0.93 0.23
C PHE A 226 7.81 -0.47 -0.26
N SER A 227 8.24 -1.36 0.63
CA SER A 227 8.54 -2.76 0.31
C SER A 227 7.30 -3.50 -0.17
N GLU A 228 6.15 -3.33 0.50
CA GLU A 228 4.89 -3.95 0.06
C GLU A 228 4.51 -3.52 -1.36
N VAL A 229 4.70 -2.24 -1.73
CA VAL A 229 4.44 -1.75 -3.09
C VAL A 229 5.47 -2.26 -4.11
N MET A 230 6.73 -2.42 -3.69
CA MET A 230 7.80 -2.91 -4.56
C MET A 230 7.79 -4.44 -4.74
N PHE A 231 7.28 -5.20 -3.77
CA PHE A 231 7.43 -6.66 -3.70
C PHE A 231 6.11 -7.38 -3.40
N ASP A 232 5.04 -6.99 -4.11
CA ASP A 232 3.75 -7.71 -4.12
C ASP A 232 3.18 -7.99 -2.72
N GLY A 233 3.23 -6.98 -1.84
CA GLY A 233 2.74 -7.05 -0.46
C GLY A 233 3.75 -7.60 0.55
N ASP A 234 5.01 -7.85 0.16
CA ASP A 234 6.04 -8.33 1.09
C ASP A 234 6.84 -7.16 1.71
N ALA A 235 6.50 -6.82 2.96
CA ALA A 235 7.21 -5.81 3.73
C ALA A 235 8.66 -6.20 4.08
N THR A 236 8.95 -7.50 4.18
CA THR A 236 10.19 -8.01 4.79
C THR A 236 11.41 -7.76 3.92
N VAL A 237 11.25 -7.65 2.60
CA VAL A 237 12.37 -7.52 1.66
C VAL A 237 13.25 -6.31 1.99
N LEU A 238 12.64 -5.12 2.16
CA LEU A 238 13.40 -3.91 2.52
C LEU A 238 13.52 -3.68 4.02
N LEU A 239 12.69 -4.35 4.85
CA LEU A 239 12.87 -4.31 6.30
C LEU A 239 14.11 -5.12 6.73
N ASP A 240 14.38 -6.24 6.08
CA ASP A 240 15.55 -7.09 6.33
C ASP A 240 16.78 -6.67 5.52
N ASN A 241 16.58 -5.97 4.39
CA ASN A 241 17.68 -5.49 3.53
C ASN A 241 17.48 -4.02 3.11
N PRO A 242 17.51 -3.06 4.05
CA PRO A 242 17.21 -1.66 3.74
C PRO A 242 18.21 -1.02 2.77
N GLY A 243 19.44 -1.54 2.68
CA GLY A 243 20.45 -1.10 1.71
C GLY A 243 20.03 -1.23 0.24
N LEU A 244 19.08 -2.13 -0.09
CA LEU A 244 18.55 -2.28 -1.44
C LEU A 244 17.93 -0.98 -1.98
N VAL A 245 17.40 -0.13 -1.08
CA VAL A 245 16.87 1.19 -1.46
C VAL A 245 17.96 2.11 -2.01
N ALA A 246 19.21 1.97 -1.56
CA ALA A 246 20.32 2.78 -2.05
C ALA A 246 20.94 2.18 -3.33
N ASP A 247 21.12 0.86 -3.36
CA ASP A 247 22.01 0.19 -4.31
C ASP A 247 21.33 -0.27 -5.61
N THR A 248 20.02 -0.09 -5.73
CA THR A 248 19.23 -0.50 -6.89
C THR A 248 18.37 0.65 -7.43
N TRP A 249 17.62 0.41 -8.52
CA TRP A 249 16.68 1.40 -9.08
C TRP A 249 15.60 1.87 -8.08
N LEU A 250 15.46 1.16 -6.96
CA LEU A 250 14.66 1.58 -5.82
C LEU A 250 15.07 2.97 -5.27
N ASN A 251 16.32 3.39 -5.50
CA ASN A 251 16.81 4.70 -5.06
C ASN A 251 16.04 5.87 -5.70
N LEU A 252 15.54 5.72 -6.92
CA LEU A 252 14.71 6.70 -7.60
C LEU A 252 13.22 6.35 -7.44
N ALA A 253 12.90 5.05 -7.39
CA ALA A 253 11.53 4.59 -7.19
C ALA A 253 10.95 5.06 -5.85
N SER A 254 11.76 5.18 -4.78
CA SER A 254 11.30 5.70 -3.49
C SER A 254 10.75 7.13 -3.59
N ALA A 255 11.32 7.95 -4.50
CA ALA A 255 10.89 9.32 -4.71
C ALA A 255 9.67 9.42 -5.62
N ILE A 256 9.60 8.57 -6.66
CA ILE A 256 8.40 8.47 -7.49
C ILE A 256 7.22 7.92 -6.70
N PHE A 257 7.43 6.91 -5.86
CA PHE A 257 6.45 6.40 -4.91
C PHE A 257 5.85 7.52 -4.07
N PHE A 258 6.69 8.29 -3.37
CA PHE A 258 6.23 9.43 -2.59
C PHE A 258 5.50 10.48 -3.44
N TYR A 259 5.93 10.68 -4.70
CA TYR A 259 5.35 11.67 -5.60
C TYR A 259 3.91 11.31 -6.01
N VAL A 260 3.65 10.02 -6.29
CA VAL A 260 2.35 9.54 -6.78
C VAL A 260 1.40 9.13 -5.65
N THR A 261 1.91 8.75 -4.49
CA THR A 261 1.10 8.25 -3.37
C THR A 261 0.61 9.40 -2.47
N PRO A 262 -0.72 9.57 -2.28
CA PRO A 262 -1.25 10.55 -1.34
C PRO A 262 -0.95 10.15 0.11
N GLN A 263 -0.73 11.16 0.97
CA GLN A 263 -0.55 10.98 2.41
C GLN A 263 -1.50 11.92 3.16
N PRO A 264 -2.78 11.54 3.32
CA PRO A 264 -3.78 12.40 3.93
C PRO A 264 -3.28 12.98 5.26
N PRO A 265 -3.54 14.28 5.50
CA PRO A 265 -4.42 15.17 4.74
C PRO A 265 -3.83 15.73 3.43
N LYS A 266 -2.61 15.35 3.05
CA LYS A 266 -1.91 15.86 1.88
C LYS A 266 -2.32 15.11 0.60
N PRO A 267 -2.58 15.81 -0.52
CA PRO A 267 -2.72 15.17 -1.82
C PRO A 267 -1.38 14.55 -2.27
N SER A 268 -1.41 13.75 -3.33
CA SER A 268 -0.16 13.37 -4.02
C SER A 268 0.43 14.59 -4.74
N MET A 269 1.76 14.63 -4.89
CA MET A 269 2.41 15.69 -5.66
C MET A 269 2.03 15.60 -7.15
N LEU A 270 1.73 14.39 -7.65
CA LEU A 270 1.21 14.17 -8.99
C LEU A 270 -0.11 14.94 -9.21
N HIS A 271 -1.09 14.80 -8.33
CA HIS A 271 -2.39 15.48 -8.48
C HIS A 271 -2.27 17.02 -8.37
N VAL A 272 -1.23 17.51 -7.66
CA VAL A 272 -0.91 18.94 -7.66
C VAL A 272 -0.33 19.37 -9.01
N ALA A 273 0.60 18.59 -9.58
CA ALA A 273 1.32 18.93 -10.80
C ALA A 273 0.48 18.76 -12.08
N ASP A 274 -0.43 17.79 -12.11
CA ASP A 274 -1.31 17.52 -13.23
C ASP A 274 -2.64 18.31 -13.18
N GLY A 275 -2.89 19.00 -12.06
CA GLY A 275 -4.01 19.89 -11.83
C GLY A 275 -5.32 19.23 -11.41
N THR A 276 -5.37 17.92 -11.14
CA THR A 276 -6.61 17.27 -10.68
C THR A 276 -6.94 17.63 -9.25
N TRP A 277 -5.94 17.90 -8.41
CA TRP A 277 -6.17 18.46 -7.08
C TRP A 277 -6.57 19.94 -7.18
N GLN A 278 -7.78 20.23 -6.73
CA GLN A 278 -8.33 21.59 -6.66
C GLN A 278 -8.63 21.95 -5.20
N PRO A 279 -7.92 22.95 -4.60
CA PRO A 279 -8.11 23.29 -3.21
C PRO A 279 -9.54 23.72 -2.91
N ASN A 280 -10.13 23.12 -1.87
CA ASN A 280 -11.46 23.46 -1.39
C ASN A 280 -11.38 24.66 -0.41
N GLU A 281 -12.51 25.02 0.23
CA GLU A 281 -12.52 26.16 1.15
C GLU A 281 -11.60 25.96 2.37
N VAL A 282 -11.43 24.72 2.85
CA VAL A 282 -10.51 24.41 3.96
C VAL A 282 -9.07 24.69 3.55
N ASP A 283 -8.66 24.23 2.36
CA ASP A 283 -7.32 24.48 1.83
C ASP A 283 -7.07 25.99 1.60
N LYS A 284 -8.07 26.70 1.09
CA LYS A 284 -8.01 28.16 0.87
C LYS A 284 -7.89 28.94 2.18
N GLU A 285 -8.57 28.51 3.25
CA GLU A 285 -8.43 29.08 4.59
C GLU A 285 -7.03 28.82 5.20
N GLN A 286 -6.38 27.74 4.80
CA GLN A 286 -4.95 27.48 5.08
C GLN A 286 -4.00 28.25 4.16
N GLY A 287 -4.52 29.00 3.18
CA GLY A 287 -3.73 29.77 2.23
C GLY A 287 -3.02 28.90 1.19
N ILE A 288 -3.38 27.62 1.07
CA ILE A 288 -2.77 26.69 0.13
C ILE A 288 -3.37 26.93 -1.26
N LYS A 289 -2.50 27.15 -2.25
CA LYS A 289 -2.88 27.41 -3.65
C LYS A 289 -2.27 26.33 -4.56
N PRO A 290 -2.87 26.07 -5.73
CA PRO A 290 -2.22 25.27 -6.76
C PRO A 290 -0.88 25.88 -7.19
N GLY A 291 0.09 25.03 -7.52
CA GLY A 291 1.42 25.43 -7.98
C GLY A 291 2.55 24.70 -7.27
N PHE A 292 3.79 24.96 -7.69
CA PHE A 292 4.98 24.33 -7.13
C PHE A 292 5.08 24.48 -5.59
N GLY A 293 4.60 25.59 -5.02
CA GLY A 293 4.57 25.82 -3.58
C GLY A 293 3.77 24.77 -2.79
N ALA A 294 2.65 24.29 -3.33
CA ALA A 294 1.90 23.21 -2.70
C ALA A 294 2.69 21.90 -2.67
N THR A 295 3.53 21.63 -3.67
CA THR A 295 4.40 20.44 -3.70
C THR A 295 5.51 20.52 -2.63
N ILE A 296 6.02 21.73 -2.33
CA ILE A 296 6.91 21.97 -1.18
C ILE A 296 6.18 21.69 0.15
N ASN A 297 4.93 22.13 0.26
CA ASN A 297 4.11 21.89 1.45
C ASN A 297 3.81 20.39 1.65
N VAL A 298 3.51 19.66 0.56
CA VAL A 298 3.33 18.19 0.60
C VAL A 298 4.60 17.50 1.13
N ILE A 299 5.77 17.80 0.55
CA ILE A 299 7.00 17.10 0.90
C ILE A 299 7.48 17.41 2.32
N ASN A 300 7.43 18.68 2.76
CA ASN A 300 8.02 19.08 4.05
C ASN A 300 7.41 20.35 4.67
N GLY A 301 6.10 20.55 4.53
CA GLY A 301 5.40 21.78 4.94
C GLY A 301 5.59 22.19 6.40
N GLY A 302 5.55 21.24 7.34
CA GLY A 302 5.71 21.52 8.77
C GLY A 302 7.08 22.10 9.15
N VAL A 303 8.08 21.99 8.27
CA VAL A 303 9.42 22.57 8.45
C VAL A 303 9.63 23.79 7.56
N GLU A 304 9.16 23.72 6.30
CA GLU A 304 9.52 24.66 5.24
C GLU A 304 8.50 25.79 5.00
N CYS A 305 7.24 25.62 5.42
CA CYS A 305 6.12 26.50 5.04
C CYS A 305 5.48 27.21 6.24
N GLY A 306 4.61 28.20 5.99
CA GLY A 306 3.73 28.83 6.99
C GLY A 306 4.39 29.81 7.97
N HIS A 307 5.71 29.98 7.89
CA HIS A 307 6.51 30.78 8.84
C HIS A 307 7.53 31.68 8.13
N GLY A 308 7.20 32.11 6.90
CA GLY A 308 8.14 32.75 5.97
C GLY A 308 8.93 31.72 5.15
N GLU A 309 9.44 32.14 3.99
CA GLU A 309 10.13 31.22 3.07
C GLU A 309 11.47 30.74 3.66
N ARG A 310 11.58 29.44 3.94
CA ARG A 310 12.81 28.83 4.47
C ARG A 310 13.86 28.65 3.38
N ALA A 311 15.12 28.54 3.77
CA ALA A 311 16.24 28.41 2.81
C ALA A 311 16.09 27.19 1.90
N GLN A 312 15.56 26.08 2.43
CA GLN A 312 15.26 24.85 1.70
C GLN A 312 14.19 25.10 0.63
N ALA A 313 13.06 25.72 0.98
CA ALA A 313 12.02 26.09 0.02
C ALA A 313 12.55 27.06 -1.05
N VAL A 314 13.33 28.07 -0.66
CA VAL A 314 14.00 28.99 -1.60
C VAL A 314 14.88 28.23 -2.59
N ASN A 315 15.64 27.23 -2.14
CA ASN A 315 16.45 26.41 -3.03
C ASN A 315 15.58 25.62 -4.02
N ARG A 316 14.51 24.97 -3.56
CA ARG A 316 13.56 24.25 -4.43
C ARG A 316 13.00 25.17 -5.51
N ILE A 317 12.56 26.38 -5.13
CA ILE A 317 12.05 27.39 -6.06
C ILE A 317 13.11 27.78 -7.09
N ARG A 318 14.36 27.99 -6.65
CA ARG A 318 15.47 28.29 -7.56
C ARG A 318 15.72 27.15 -8.54
N TYR A 319 15.71 25.91 -8.07
CA TYR A 319 15.91 24.74 -8.92
C TYR A 319 14.77 24.58 -9.92
N TYR A 320 13.52 24.71 -9.48
CA TYR A 320 12.36 24.67 -10.36
C TYR A 320 12.38 25.76 -11.43
N ARG A 321 12.83 26.98 -11.11
CA ARG A 321 13.01 28.06 -12.09
C ARG A 321 14.06 27.80 -13.16
N GLU A 322 15.00 26.88 -12.91
CA GLU A 322 16.00 26.46 -13.89
C GLU A 322 15.51 25.23 -14.69
N PHE A 323 14.83 24.28 -14.02
CA PHE A 323 14.28 23.09 -14.66
C PHE A 323 13.07 23.36 -15.53
N ALA A 324 12.16 24.24 -15.11
CA ALA A 324 10.96 24.55 -15.88
C ALA A 324 11.29 25.03 -17.31
N PRO A 325 12.14 26.05 -17.54
CA PRO A 325 12.51 26.44 -18.90
C PRO A 325 13.38 25.39 -19.62
N LEU A 326 14.17 24.57 -18.91
CA LEU A 326 14.94 23.49 -19.53
C LEU A 326 14.03 22.43 -20.17
N PHE A 327 12.88 22.16 -19.55
CA PHE A 327 11.91 21.17 -20.01
C PHE A 327 10.68 21.79 -20.68
N ASP A 328 10.73 23.05 -21.10
CA ASP A 328 9.61 23.76 -21.75
C ASP A 328 8.31 23.81 -20.91
N VAL A 329 8.43 23.85 -19.57
CA VAL A 329 7.31 24.04 -18.65
C VAL A 329 7.03 25.54 -18.50
N PRO A 330 5.85 26.04 -18.91
CA PRO A 330 5.47 27.41 -18.63
C PRO A 330 5.17 27.58 -17.14
N ILE A 331 5.80 28.58 -16.53
CA ILE A 331 5.43 29.08 -15.20
C ILE A 331 4.41 30.20 -15.40
N ALA A 332 3.17 30.00 -14.94
CA ALA A 332 2.14 31.02 -15.07
C ALA A 332 2.45 32.25 -14.20
N GLU A 333 2.00 33.44 -14.63
CA GLU A 333 2.25 34.68 -13.87
C GLU A 333 1.67 34.64 -12.45
N ASP A 334 0.59 33.88 -12.26
CA ASP A 334 -0.12 33.68 -11.00
C ASP A 334 0.20 32.35 -10.30
N GLU A 335 1.16 31.58 -10.81
CA GLU A 335 1.60 30.33 -10.16
C GLU A 335 2.31 30.63 -8.84
N GLU A 336 1.80 30.06 -7.75
CA GLU A 336 2.43 30.17 -6.44
C GLU A 336 3.61 29.18 -6.36
N LEU A 337 4.82 29.68 -6.57
CA LEU A 337 6.03 28.85 -6.48
C LEU A 337 6.46 28.56 -5.03
N GLY A 338 6.15 29.48 -4.12
CA GLY A 338 6.58 29.42 -2.73
C GLY A 338 5.51 28.87 -1.78
N CYS A 339 5.91 28.61 -0.54
CA CYS A 339 4.97 28.16 0.49
C CYS A 339 5.02 29.00 1.77
N GLU A 340 5.62 30.19 1.70
CA GLU A 340 5.90 31.05 2.85
C GLU A 340 4.70 31.31 3.79
N SER A 341 3.49 31.44 3.21
CA SER A 341 2.25 31.71 3.93
C SER A 341 1.27 30.54 3.93
N GLN A 342 1.63 29.43 3.29
CA GLN A 342 0.79 28.23 3.26
C GLN A 342 0.93 27.51 4.60
N LYS A 343 -0.19 27.29 5.30
CA LYS A 343 -0.22 26.47 6.51
C LYS A 343 -0.24 24.99 6.15
N ASP A 344 -0.15 24.13 7.16
CA ASP A 344 -0.23 22.69 6.98
C ASP A 344 -1.55 22.27 6.34
N PHE A 345 -1.50 21.22 5.50
CA PHE A 345 -2.70 20.50 5.11
C PHE A 345 -3.40 19.94 6.35
N ILE A 346 -4.72 20.08 6.41
CA ILE A 346 -5.54 19.61 7.53
C ILE A 346 -6.70 18.75 7.06
N VAL A 347 -7.28 17.98 7.99
CA VAL A 347 -8.48 17.19 7.75
C VAL A 347 -9.59 18.06 7.17
N GLY A 348 -10.28 17.54 6.15
CA GLY A 348 -11.33 18.26 5.42
C GLY A 348 -10.83 19.04 4.19
N GLY A 349 -9.52 19.14 3.97
CA GLY A 349 -8.94 19.61 2.71
C GLY A 349 -9.24 18.67 1.53
N ALA A 350 -9.09 19.14 0.29
CA ALA A 350 -9.39 18.33 -0.90
C ALA A 350 -8.45 17.13 -1.09
N GLY A 351 -7.27 17.16 -0.46
CA GLY A 351 -6.34 16.02 -0.40
C GLY A 351 -6.57 15.09 0.80
N ALA A 352 -7.51 15.41 1.70
CA ALA A 352 -7.75 14.67 2.93
C ALA A 352 -8.67 13.47 2.72
N MET A 353 -8.31 12.61 1.76
CA MET A 353 -9.02 11.36 1.52
C MET A 353 -8.90 10.40 2.70
N LEU A 354 -9.95 9.64 2.95
CA LEU A 354 -9.95 8.61 3.98
C LEU A 354 -9.50 7.30 3.33
N ILE A 355 -8.20 6.98 3.39
CA ILE A 355 -7.62 5.83 2.66
C ILE A 355 -7.11 4.72 3.60
N GLN A 356 -7.55 4.73 4.85
CA GLN A 356 -7.13 3.79 5.89
C GLN A 356 -8.38 3.14 6.47
N TRP A 357 -8.31 1.85 6.78
CA TRP A 357 -9.39 1.11 7.42
C TRP A 357 -9.16 1.05 8.92
N GLU A 358 -10.23 1.24 9.69
CA GLU A 358 -10.23 1.10 11.14
C GLU A 358 -11.58 0.56 11.60
N ASP A 359 -11.63 0.04 12.82
CA ASP A 359 -12.87 -0.42 13.42
C ASP A 359 -13.99 0.65 13.43
N ASP A 360 -15.23 0.19 13.19
CA ASP A 360 -16.45 0.99 13.34
C ASP A 360 -17.04 0.83 14.75
N TRP A 361 -16.50 1.63 15.68
CA TRP A 361 -16.92 1.71 17.08
C TRP A 361 -18.35 2.27 17.29
N GLU A 362 -19.07 2.68 16.24
CA GLU A 362 -20.39 3.30 16.37
C GLU A 362 -21.46 2.28 16.79
N TYR A 363 -22.01 2.41 17.99
CA TYR A 363 -23.14 1.58 18.40
C TYR A 363 -24.39 1.88 17.54
N ARG A 364 -24.97 0.85 16.92
CA ARG A 364 -26.21 0.95 16.13
C ARG A 364 -27.28 0.02 16.71
N GLU A 365 -28.40 0.60 17.16
CA GLU A 365 -29.54 -0.16 17.73
C GLU A 365 -30.11 -1.22 16.77
N GLU A 366 -30.01 -1.00 15.46
CA GLU A 366 -30.47 -1.93 14.42
C GLU A 366 -29.56 -3.18 14.27
N ARG A 367 -28.38 -3.18 14.91
CA ARG A 367 -27.35 -4.24 14.82
C ARG A 367 -26.90 -4.72 16.20
N ASP A 368 -27.85 -5.22 16.98
CA ASP A 368 -27.67 -5.77 18.36
C ASP A 368 -26.64 -6.91 18.45
N MET A 369 -26.14 -7.42 17.31
CA MET A 369 -25.19 -8.53 17.20
C MET A 369 -23.75 -8.11 16.88
N GLY A 370 -23.45 -6.81 16.79
CA GLY A 370 -22.13 -6.28 16.43
C GLY A 370 -22.08 -5.70 15.02
N ASN A 371 -21.22 -4.69 14.80
CA ASN A 371 -21.11 -3.98 13.53
C ASN A 371 -20.29 -4.75 12.47
N PHE A 372 -19.34 -5.59 12.89
CA PHE A 372 -18.49 -6.49 12.06
C PHE A 372 -17.99 -5.85 10.75
N ARG A 373 -17.56 -4.59 10.82
CA ARG A 373 -17.13 -3.81 9.66
C ARG A 373 -16.00 -2.88 10.06
N CYS A 374 -15.23 -2.48 9.07
CA CYS A 374 -14.34 -1.34 9.20
C CYS A 374 -14.91 -0.12 8.49
N GLN A 375 -14.47 1.06 8.92
CA GLN A 375 -14.77 2.35 8.32
C GLN A 375 -13.51 3.02 7.79
N LEU A 376 -13.69 3.95 6.85
CA LEU A 376 -12.58 4.75 6.33
C LEU A 376 -12.18 5.87 7.32
N VAL A 377 -10.89 6.00 7.59
CA VAL A 377 -10.30 7.03 8.45
C VAL A 377 -9.14 7.76 7.75
N GLY A 378 -8.79 8.93 8.29
CA GLY A 378 -7.78 9.84 7.73
C GLY A 378 -6.42 9.79 8.42
N TYR A 379 -6.22 8.89 9.39
CA TYR A 379 -4.95 8.63 10.06
C TYR A 379 -4.43 7.25 9.69
N GLN A 380 -3.11 7.06 9.73
CA GLN A 380 -2.47 5.82 9.31
C GLN A 380 -2.87 4.65 10.23
N THR A 381 -3.25 3.53 9.62
CA THR A 381 -3.53 2.25 10.27
C THR A 381 -2.79 1.12 9.51
N PRO A 382 -2.85 -0.14 9.97
CA PRO A 382 -2.17 -1.24 9.27
C PRO A 382 -2.78 -1.60 7.92
N GLU A 383 -4.06 -1.30 7.70
CA GLU A 383 -4.82 -1.67 6.51
C GLU A 383 -5.25 -0.44 5.68
N SER A 384 -4.82 -0.40 4.42
CA SER A 384 -5.15 0.67 3.49
C SER A 384 -6.33 0.34 2.58
N ALA A 385 -7.16 1.34 2.28
CA ALA A 385 -8.21 1.27 1.25
C ALA A 385 -7.67 1.10 -0.17
N LEU A 386 -6.39 1.41 -0.38
CA LEU A 386 -5.73 1.29 -1.68
C LEU A 386 -5.20 -0.11 -1.96
N VAL A 387 -5.17 -1.00 -0.96
CA VAL A 387 -4.65 -2.36 -1.08
C VAL A 387 -5.81 -3.36 -1.14
N GLU A 388 -5.73 -4.29 -2.08
CA GLU A 388 -6.73 -5.33 -2.20
C GLU A 388 -6.69 -6.30 -1.01
N GLY A 389 -7.87 -6.69 -0.51
CA GLY A 389 -8.03 -7.55 0.66
C GLY A 389 -7.90 -6.85 2.02
N ASP A 390 -7.35 -5.64 2.10
CA ASP A 390 -7.09 -4.95 3.39
C ASP A 390 -8.37 -4.65 4.18
N TYR A 391 -9.49 -4.41 3.51
CA TYR A 391 -10.79 -4.28 4.19
C TYR A 391 -11.15 -5.53 5.00
N LEU A 392 -10.99 -6.71 4.40
CA LEU A 392 -11.29 -7.98 5.09
C LEU A 392 -10.25 -8.27 6.18
N ARG A 393 -8.98 -7.89 5.97
CA ARG A 393 -7.95 -7.98 7.02
C ARG A 393 -8.30 -7.12 8.22
N CYS A 394 -8.75 -5.89 8.01
CA CYS A 394 -9.21 -5.01 9.09
C CYS A 394 -10.37 -5.66 9.85
N VAL A 395 -11.40 -6.15 9.16
CA VAL A 395 -12.53 -6.83 9.81
C VAL A 395 -12.04 -8.03 10.64
N MET A 396 -11.15 -8.85 10.10
CA MET A 396 -10.61 -10.01 10.82
C MET A 396 -9.69 -9.64 11.98
N ARG A 397 -8.94 -8.54 11.87
CA ARG A 397 -8.08 -8.00 12.94
C ARG A 397 -8.90 -7.66 14.19
N HIS A 398 -10.08 -7.07 14.01
CA HIS A 398 -10.93 -6.65 15.12
C HIS A 398 -11.93 -7.72 15.59
N TYR A 399 -12.38 -8.59 14.68
CA TYR A 399 -13.52 -9.48 14.94
C TYR A 399 -13.24 -10.96 14.73
N GLY A 400 -12.04 -11.36 14.28
CA GLY A 400 -11.72 -12.73 13.88
C GLY A 400 -11.82 -13.80 14.98
N ASP A 401 -11.86 -13.39 16.25
CA ASP A 401 -12.08 -14.28 17.40
C ASP A 401 -13.52 -14.81 17.48
N ILE A 402 -14.49 -14.06 16.93
CA ILE A 402 -15.93 -14.35 17.03
C ILE A 402 -16.64 -14.34 15.68
N LEU A 403 -16.00 -13.88 14.60
CA LEU A 403 -16.58 -13.75 13.27
C LEU A 403 -15.89 -14.69 12.26
N THR A 404 -16.70 -15.42 11.49
CA THR A 404 -16.26 -16.22 10.35
C THR A 404 -16.76 -15.62 9.04
N ILE A 405 -15.85 -15.40 8.09
CA ILE A 405 -16.23 -14.99 6.72
C ILE A 405 -16.53 -16.24 5.88
N ILE A 406 -17.70 -16.26 5.26
CA ILE A 406 -18.24 -17.35 4.43
C ILE A 406 -18.16 -16.93 2.95
N ASP A 407 -17.75 -17.82 2.05
CA ASP A 407 -17.69 -17.51 0.62
C ASP A 407 -19.08 -17.60 -0.04
N ASP A 408 -19.30 -16.86 -1.12
CA ASP A 408 -20.60 -16.76 -1.79
C ASP A 408 -20.93 -17.96 -2.69
N ASP A 409 -19.89 -18.67 -3.14
CA ASP A 409 -20.01 -19.92 -3.90
C ASP A 409 -20.35 -21.14 -3.01
N GLU A 410 -20.61 -20.92 -1.71
CA GLU A 410 -21.15 -21.93 -0.82
C GLU A 410 -22.61 -22.25 -1.19
N VAL A 411 -22.79 -23.27 -2.06
CA VAL A 411 -24.01 -24.10 -2.13
C VAL A 411 -24.40 -24.47 -0.69
N PRO A 412 -25.69 -24.40 -0.29
CA PRO A 412 -26.10 -24.56 1.10
C PRO A 412 -25.56 -25.86 1.71
N ILE A 413 -24.54 -25.70 2.56
CA ILE A 413 -23.95 -26.77 3.34
C ILE A 413 -25.00 -27.19 4.37
N THR A 414 -25.28 -28.49 4.43
CA THR A 414 -25.97 -29.06 5.60
C THR A 414 -24.97 -29.01 6.75
N ILE A 415 -25.06 -27.97 7.58
CA ILE A 415 -24.32 -27.89 8.83
C ILE A 415 -24.89 -28.98 9.75
N ILE A 416 -24.10 -30.01 10.04
CA ILE A 416 -24.38 -30.93 11.14
C ILE A 416 -23.80 -30.29 12.41
N ASP A 417 -24.67 -29.66 13.18
CA ASP A 417 -24.40 -29.12 14.53
C ASP A 417 -23.95 -30.24 15.48
N ASP A 418 -22.91 -29.96 16.26
CA ASP A 418 -22.14 -30.88 17.10
C ASP A 418 -22.84 -31.17 18.46
N ARG A 419 -24.11 -31.61 18.43
CA ARG A 419 -24.88 -31.99 19.64
C ARG A 419 -25.39 -33.42 19.69
N VAL A 420 -24.71 -34.36 19.07
CA VAL A 420 -24.98 -35.78 19.34
C VAL A 420 -23.66 -36.49 19.62
N GLU A 421 -23.37 -36.66 20.91
CA GLU A 421 -22.73 -37.88 21.37
C GLU A 421 -23.60 -39.04 20.89
N ASP A 422 -23.05 -39.93 20.07
CA ASP A 422 -23.41 -41.33 20.11
C ASP A 422 -22.26 -42.16 19.52
N ALA A 423 -22.03 -43.30 20.16
CA ALA A 423 -20.88 -44.16 19.96
C ALA A 423 -20.75 -44.64 18.49
N TYR A 424 -19.53 -44.55 17.92
CA TYR A 424 -19.09 -45.19 16.67
C TYR A 424 -19.49 -44.60 15.28
N GLY A 425 -19.77 -43.30 15.08
CA GLY A 425 -19.90 -42.78 13.69
C GLY A 425 -20.09 -41.27 13.49
N LYS A 426 -19.00 -40.50 13.33
CA LYS A 426 -19.07 -39.08 12.93
C LYS A 426 -18.43 -38.86 11.57
N ARG A 427 -19.17 -38.28 10.62
CA ARG A 427 -18.67 -37.76 9.33
C ARG A 427 -18.28 -36.30 9.52
N GLY A 428 -17.20 -35.82 8.91
CA GLY A 428 -16.73 -34.44 9.05
C GLY A 428 -15.22 -34.32 9.24
N ILE A 429 -14.75 -33.08 9.42
CA ILE A 429 -13.36 -32.78 9.80
C ILE A 429 -13.24 -32.81 11.32
N ALA A 430 -12.21 -33.45 11.86
CA ALA A 430 -11.87 -33.46 13.27
C ALA A 430 -10.41 -33.08 13.46
N PHE A 431 -10.15 -32.24 14.46
CA PHE A 431 -8.79 -31.89 14.86
C PHE A 431 -8.41 -32.66 16.12
N LEU A 432 -7.17 -33.12 16.19
CA LEU A 432 -6.66 -33.72 17.42
C LEU A 432 -6.57 -32.69 18.55
N GLU A 433 -6.27 -31.44 18.21
CA GLU A 433 -6.23 -30.30 19.11
C GLU A 433 -6.73 -29.06 18.38
N ASN A 434 -7.55 -28.25 19.05
CA ASN A 434 -8.04 -26.97 18.54
C ASN A 434 -8.32 -26.03 19.73
N PRO A 435 -7.60 -24.90 19.89
CA PRO A 435 -6.55 -24.39 19.00
C PRO A 435 -5.22 -25.15 19.14
N VAL A 436 -4.51 -25.35 18.03
CA VAL A 436 -3.17 -25.97 17.98
C VAL A 436 -2.09 -24.94 18.31
N SER A 437 -1.06 -25.34 19.07
CA SER A 437 0.10 -24.46 19.30
C SER A 437 1.17 -24.64 18.23
N VAL A 438 1.79 -23.55 17.77
CA VAL A 438 2.91 -23.63 16.80
C VAL A 438 4.09 -24.45 17.33
N ASP A 439 4.28 -24.52 18.64
CA ASP A 439 5.35 -25.27 19.30
C ASP A 439 5.18 -26.80 19.18
N GLN A 440 3.99 -27.27 18.81
CA GLN A 440 3.68 -28.70 18.66
C GLN A 440 4.09 -29.28 17.30
N GLY A 441 4.62 -28.44 16.39
CA GLY A 441 5.20 -28.89 15.12
C GLY A 441 4.19 -29.46 14.11
N GLY A 442 2.92 -29.04 14.19
CA GLY A 442 1.91 -29.31 13.17
C GLY A 442 0.52 -29.67 13.71
N ALA A 443 -0.51 -29.36 12.92
CA ALA A 443 -1.88 -29.80 13.13
C ALA A 443 -2.12 -31.18 12.53
N SER A 444 -2.81 -32.06 13.27
CA SER A 444 -3.31 -33.34 12.76
C SER A 444 -4.80 -33.23 12.47
N ILE A 445 -5.17 -33.48 11.22
CA ILE A 445 -6.51 -33.26 10.67
C ILE A 445 -7.05 -34.59 10.19
N MET A 446 -8.12 -35.06 10.81
CA MET A 446 -8.82 -36.28 10.40
C MET A 446 -10.09 -35.92 9.66
N VAL A 447 -10.31 -36.49 8.48
CA VAL A 447 -11.54 -36.33 7.71
C VAL A 447 -12.24 -37.68 7.69
N VAL A 448 -13.44 -37.78 8.26
CA VAL A 448 -14.21 -39.03 8.27
C VAL A 448 -15.37 -38.90 7.30
N THR A 449 -15.51 -39.87 6.40
CA THR A 449 -16.52 -39.89 5.36
C THR A 449 -17.56 -40.96 5.65
N GLU A 450 -18.65 -40.99 4.88
CA GLU A 450 -19.69 -42.00 5.08
C GLU A 450 -19.44 -43.35 4.40
N ALA A 451 -18.54 -43.33 3.43
CA ALA A 451 -18.18 -44.43 2.56
C ALA A 451 -16.78 -44.14 2.00
N PRO A 452 -16.07 -45.16 1.47
CA PRO A 452 -14.80 -44.95 0.82
C PRO A 452 -14.87 -43.87 -0.28
N ALA A 453 -13.97 -42.89 -0.21
CA ALA A 453 -13.93 -41.75 -1.12
C ALA A 453 -12.51 -41.23 -1.32
N GLU A 454 -12.29 -40.47 -2.38
CA GLU A 454 -11.10 -39.63 -2.54
C GLU A 454 -11.28 -38.35 -1.75
N ILE A 455 -10.24 -37.91 -1.04
CA ILE A 455 -10.28 -36.72 -0.18
C ILE A 455 -9.15 -35.78 -0.56
N ARG A 456 -9.51 -34.55 -0.92
CA ARG A 456 -8.58 -33.42 -1.12
C ARG A 456 -8.79 -32.41 -0.01
N LEU A 457 -7.74 -32.12 0.74
CA LEU A 457 -7.74 -31.15 1.83
C LEU A 457 -7.04 -29.86 1.37
N ALA A 458 -7.68 -28.72 1.57
CA ALA A 458 -7.12 -27.41 1.32
C ALA A 458 -7.26 -26.54 2.58
N ILE A 459 -6.21 -25.78 2.88
CA ILE A 459 -6.13 -24.91 4.06
C ILE A 459 -5.96 -23.49 3.56
N TYR A 460 -6.82 -22.60 4.03
CA TYR A 460 -6.83 -21.20 3.65
C TYR A 460 -6.60 -20.29 4.86
N ASP A 461 -5.94 -19.17 4.61
CA ASP A 461 -5.92 -18.08 5.58
C ASP A 461 -7.29 -17.38 5.65
N ALA A 462 -7.43 -16.48 6.62
CA ALA A 462 -8.65 -15.69 6.82
C ALA A 462 -9.01 -14.78 5.62
N THR A 463 -8.11 -14.57 4.67
CA THR A 463 -8.34 -13.76 3.46
C THR A 463 -8.72 -14.60 2.23
N GLY A 464 -8.71 -15.93 2.36
CA GLY A 464 -9.02 -16.88 1.30
C GLY A 464 -7.82 -17.28 0.44
N ASN A 465 -6.58 -16.93 0.85
CA ASN A 465 -5.40 -17.44 0.14
C ASN A 465 -5.17 -18.90 0.52
N LEU A 466 -4.87 -19.73 -0.48
CA LEU A 466 -4.49 -21.11 -0.27
C LEU A 466 -3.09 -21.17 0.37
N LEU A 467 -3.00 -21.80 1.53
CA LEU A 467 -1.76 -21.98 2.28
C LEU A 467 -1.14 -23.35 2.04
N ASP A 468 -1.96 -24.39 2.04
CA ASP A 468 -1.54 -25.77 1.87
C ASP A 468 -2.65 -26.60 1.23
N GLU A 469 -2.25 -27.60 0.45
CA GLU A 469 -3.16 -28.50 -0.25
C GLU A 469 -2.58 -29.92 -0.29
N GLN A 470 -3.40 -30.90 0.08
CA GLN A 470 -3.01 -32.29 0.24
C GLN A 470 -4.07 -33.22 -0.32
N ASP A 471 -3.65 -34.24 -1.09
CA ASP A 471 -4.50 -35.36 -1.49
C ASP A 471 -4.22 -36.57 -0.58
N ASP A 472 -5.23 -37.34 -0.17
CA ASP A 472 -4.99 -38.58 0.58
C ASP A 472 -4.37 -39.65 -0.34
N PRO A 473 -3.16 -40.16 -0.04
CA PRO A 473 -2.52 -41.21 -0.84
C PRO A 473 -3.22 -42.58 -0.75
N ARG A 474 -4.19 -42.76 0.15
CA ARG A 474 -4.95 -44.01 0.31
C ARG A 474 -6.30 -43.89 -0.40
N SER A 475 -6.34 -44.35 -1.64
CA SER A 475 -7.58 -44.49 -2.40
C SER A 475 -8.54 -45.44 -1.65
N TYR A 476 -9.70 -44.94 -1.20
CA TYR A 476 -10.85 -45.69 -0.69
C TYR A 476 -10.81 -46.16 0.78
N ALA A 477 -10.62 -45.24 1.74
CA ALA A 477 -10.94 -45.46 3.15
C ALA A 477 -12.12 -44.57 3.61
N GLU A 478 -12.87 -44.99 4.63
CA GLU A 478 -13.92 -44.17 5.28
C GLU A 478 -13.35 -43.04 6.16
N ALA A 479 -12.03 -42.86 6.17
CA ALA A 479 -11.36 -41.74 6.82
C ALA A 479 -9.97 -41.46 6.22
N GLY A 480 -9.64 -40.17 6.08
CA GLY A 480 -8.31 -39.66 5.76
C GLY A 480 -7.65 -38.98 6.94
N LEU A 481 -6.32 -39.05 7.02
CA LEU A 481 -5.52 -38.40 8.04
C LEU A 481 -4.44 -37.55 7.37
N PHE A 482 -4.49 -36.26 7.64
CA PHE A 482 -3.61 -35.25 7.08
C PHE A 482 -2.80 -34.59 8.19
N ARG A 483 -1.65 -34.03 7.82
CA ARG A 483 -0.80 -33.27 8.73
C ARG A 483 -0.40 -31.98 8.06
N TRP A 484 -0.74 -30.86 8.67
CA TRP A 484 -0.26 -29.55 8.26
C TRP A 484 0.83 -29.10 9.22
N ASP A 485 1.98 -28.68 8.74
CA ASP A 485 3.11 -28.23 9.55
C ASP A 485 2.98 -26.77 10.01
N LEU A 486 1.80 -26.17 9.81
CA LEU A 486 1.48 -24.79 10.12
C LEU A 486 2.32 -23.80 9.30
N ARG A 487 2.64 -24.16 8.05
CA ARG A 487 3.39 -23.30 7.13
C ARG A 487 2.60 -22.95 5.88
N ASP A 488 2.92 -21.79 5.30
CA ASP A 488 2.45 -21.38 3.98
C ASP A 488 3.22 -22.11 2.86
N HIS A 489 2.79 -21.90 1.60
CA HIS A 489 3.45 -22.46 0.41
C HIS A 489 4.92 -22.02 0.23
N ARG A 490 5.39 -21.02 1.00
CA ARG A 490 6.78 -20.55 1.03
C ARG A 490 7.57 -21.14 2.19
N GLY A 491 6.98 -22.04 2.99
CA GLY A 491 7.62 -22.70 4.12
C GLY A 491 7.74 -21.83 5.37
N ARG A 492 6.97 -20.74 5.51
CA ARG A 492 6.98 -19.87 6.69
C ARG A 492 5.88 -20.25 7.68
N LEU A 493 6.15 -20.18 8.98
CA LEU A 493 5.14 -20.43 10.00
C LEU A 493 4.02 -19.37 9.90
N VAL A 494 2.79 -19.85 9.89
CA VAL A 494 1.61 -18.98 9.86
C VAL A 494 1.44 -18.26 11.21
N PRO A 495 0.86 -17.05 11.23
CA PRO A 495 0.60 -16.32 12.48
C PRO A 495 -0.45 -17.00 13.37
N SER A 496 -0.58 -16.56 14.62
CA SER A 496 -1.76 -16.92 15.41
C SER A 496 -3.02 -16.43 14.69
N GLY A 497 -4.09 -17.23 14.69
CA GLY A 497 -5.33 -16.87 14.00
C GLY A 497 -6.18 -18.07 13.64
N SER A 498 -7.25 -17.82 12.88
CA SER A 498 -8.21 -18.82 12.43
C SER A 498 -7.94 -19.20 10.98
N TYR A 499 -7.89 -20.50 10.69
CA TYR A 499 -7.61 -21.05 9.38
C TYR A 499 -8.76 -21.94 8.92
N ALA A 500 -9.23 -21.72 7.69
CA ALA A 500 -10.30 -22.53 7.12
C ALA A 500 -9.71 -23.82 6.55
N VAL A 501 -10.13 -24.95 7.09
CA VAL A 501 -9.78 -26.27 6.59
C VAL A 501 -10.98 -26.81 5.81
N ILE A 502 -10.77 -27.07 4.52
CA ILE A 502 -11.81 -27.54 3.58
C ILE A 502 -11.38 -28.91 3.06
N ALA A 503 -12.27 -29.90 3.15
CA ALA A 503 -12.09 -31.21 2.57
C ALA A 503 -13.11 -31.41 1.45
N GLU A 504 -12.67 -31.60 0.22
CA GLU A 504 -13.49 -32.06 -0.90
C GLU A 504 -13.42 -33.58 -1.00
N ILE A 505 -14.59 -34.22 -1.08
CA ILE A 505 -14.76 -35.66 -0.98
C ILE A 505 -15.47 -36.14 -2.23
N SER A 506 -14.80 -36.97 -3.02
CA SER A 506 -15.34 -37.53 -4.27
C SER A 506 -15.63 -39.01 -4.10
N PHE A 507 -16.90 -39.40 -4.19
CA PHE A 507 -17.35 -40.78 -4.08
C PHE A 507 -17.36 -41.47 -5.45
N GLU A 508 -17.25 -42.81 -5.48
CA GLU A 508 -17.30 -43.60 -6.72
C GLU A 508 -18.61 -43.45 -7.50
N ASP A 509 -19.72 -43.13 -6.81
CA ASP A 509 -21.03 -42.92 -7.43
C ASP A 509 -21.15 -41.57 -8.16
N GLY A 510 -20.07 -40.78 -8.18
CA GLY A 510 -19.99 -39.46 -8.82
C GLY A 510 -20.51 -38.32 -7.95
N ARG A 511 -20.91 -38.60 -6.70
CA ARG A 511 -21.25 -37.57 -5.74
C ARG A 511 -20.00 -36.89 -5.20
N VAL A 512 -20.10 -35.58 -4.98
CA VAL A 512 -19.06 -34.79 -4.32
C VAL A 512 -19.67 -34.14 -3.08
N GLU A 513 -18.96 -34.27 -1.95
CA GLU A 513 -19.27 -33.56 -0.70
C GLU A 513 -18.11 -32.64 -0.34
N ARG A 514 -18.41 -31.57 0.40
CA ARG A 514 -17.39 -30.69 0.98
C ARG A 514 -17.64 -30.51 2.46
N TYR A 515 -16.61 -30.74 3.27
CA TYR A 515 -16.62 -30.45 4.70
C TYR A 515 -15.74 -29.23 4.97
N LYS A 516 -16.16 -28.37 5.90
CA LYS A 516 -15.42 -27.19 6.32
C LYS A 516 -15.35 -27.13 7.84
N ARG A 517 -14.18 -26.81 8.39
CA ARG A 517 -13.99 -26.57 9.83
C ARG A 517 -12.88 -25.55 10.06
N VAL A 518 -13.03 -24.74 11.10
CA VAL A 518 -12.03 -23.72 11.46
C VAL A 518 -11.04 -24.27 12.47
N LEU A 519 -9.76 -24.20 12.14
CA LEU A 519 -8.65 -24.52 13.03
C LEU A 519 -8.08 -23.21 13.59
N GLY A 520 -8.10 -23.05 14.91
CA GLY A 520 -7.37 -21.99 15.58
C GLY A 520 -5.90 -22.38 15.74
N VAL A 521 -4.99 -21.46 15.45
CA VAL A 521 -3.56 -21.57 15.72
C VAL A 521 -3.18 -20.50 16.73
N ARG A 522 -2.44 -20.89 17.77
CA ARG A 522 -1.88 -19.98 18.77
C ARG A 522 -0.38 -20.16 18.88
N ARG A 523 0.33 -19.08 19.16
CA ARG A 523 1.73 -19.16 19.60
C ARG A 523 1.79 -19.57 21.06
#